data_AF-A0A1A8C020-F1
#
_entry.id   AF-A0A1A8C020-F1
#
_cell.length_a   1.000
_cell.length_b   1.000
_cell.length_c   1.000
_cell.angle_alpha   90.00
_cell.angle_beta   90.00
_cell.angle_gamma   90.00
#
_symmetry.space_group_name_H-M   'P 1'
#
loop_
_entity.id
_entity.type
_entity.pdbx_description
1 polymer ?
#
loop_
_entity_poly.entity_id
_entity_poly.type
_entity_poly.pdbx_seq_one_letter_code
_entity_poly.pdbx_strand_id
1 'polypeptide(L)'
;VASNGEDVVKKSSKEAFGLLPDVQAAITRLSSLKGVGPATASAVLAAGAPDLTAFMSDEAVEILPGLKPIQYTAKHYALYLDKMVALAAKLNKVDPQRDWTPHRLELCLWAMTTAARLQLQLLTDVDVKGSGTQEKTPDPDRDQRPAKKLKIL
;
A
#
# COMPACT_ATOMS: atom_id res chain seq x y z
N VAL A 1 4.38 -25.00 6.73
CA VAL A 1 4.06 -23.61 7.17
C VAL A 1 4.10 -23.59 8.68
N ALA A 2 4.88 -22.71 9.30
CA ALA A 2 4.92 -22.62 10.77
C ALA A 2 3.67 -21.88 11.28
N SER A 3 2.94 -22.46 12.23
CA SER A 3 1.72 -21.87 12.78
C SER A 3 1.97 -21.21 14.13
N ASN A 4 1.17 -20.19 14.46
CA ASN A 4 1.11 -19.58 15.79
C ASN A 4 -0.05 -20.24 16.57
N GLY A 5 0.16 -20.50 17.86
CA GLY A 5 -0.93 -20.98 18.73
C GLY A 5 -1.95 -19.88 19.02
N GLU A 6 -3.22 -20.24 19.18
CA GLU A 6 -4.33 -19.31 19.41
C GLU A 6 -4.08 -18.38 20.61
N ASP A 7 -3.63 -18.94 21.74
CA ASP A 7 -3.33 -18.17 22.95
C ASP A 7 -2.21 -17.15 22.73
N VAL A 8 -1.20 -17.51 21.93
CA VAL A 8 -0.07 -16.63 21.60
C VAL A 8 -0.56 -15.47 20.73
N VAL A 9 -1.42 -15.74 19.74
CA VAL A 9 -2.02 -14.70 18.90
C VAL A 9 -2.88 -13.77 19.75
N LYS A 10 -3.82 -14.30 20.53
CA LYS A 10 -4.69 -13.50 21.41
C LYS A 10 -3.89 -12.63 22.38
N LYS A 11 -2.89 -13.19 23.04
CA LYS A 11 -2.01 -12.45 23.96
C LYS A 11 -1.25 -11.34 23.22
N SER A 12 -0.65 -11.67 22.07
CA SER A 12 0.14 -10.72 21.29
C SER A 12 -0.69 -9.57 20.74
N SER A 13 -1.90 -9.85 20.23
CA SER A 13 -2.81 -8.82 19.78
C SER A 13 -3.25 -7.91 20.93
N LYS A 14 -3.67 -8.47 22.07
CA LYS A 14 -4.05 -7.66 23.24
C LYS A 14 -2.93 -6.75 23.72
N GLU A 15 -1.71 -7.28 23.83
CA GLU A 15 -0.54 -6.50 24.23
C GLU A 15 -0.23 -5.41 23.19
N ALA A 16 -0.27 -5.72 21.89
CA ALA A 16 -0.01 -4.74 20.84
C ALA A 16 -1.02 -3.58 20.83
N PHE A 17 -2.32 -3.87 20.94
CA PHE A 17 -3.33 -2.81 21.03
C PHE A 17 -3.21 -2.00 22.32
N GLY A 18 -2.80 -2.63 23.43
CA GLY A 18 -2.52 -1.93 24.69
C GLY A 18 -1.30 -1.00 24.65
N LEU A 19 -0.43 -1.11 23.64
CA LEU A 19 0.72 -0.23 23.46
C LEU A 19 0.37 1.06 22.70
N LEU A 20 -0.81 1.15 22.08
CA LEU A 20 -1.23 2.37 21.40
C LEU A 20 -1.37 3.54 22.41
N PRO A 21 -0.97 4.78 22.05
CA PRO A 21 -0.64 5.25 20.70
C PRO A 21 0.81 5.01 20.26
N ASP A 22 1.63 4.25 20.99
CA ASP A 22 2.97 3.86 20.52
C ASP A 22 2.87 2.78 19.43
N VAL A 23 2.69 3.25 18.20
CA VAL A 23 2.54 2.39 17.03
C VAL A 23 3.81 1.58 16.74
N GLN A 24 4.99 2.13 17.01
CA GLN A 24 6.25 1.41 16.77
C GLN A 24 6.40 0.20 17.70
N ALA A 25 6.05 0.38 18.98
CA ALA A 25 5.99 -0.72 19.94
C ALA A 25 4.91 -1.75 19.56
N ALA A 26 3.73 -1.30 19.13
CA ALA A 26 2.65 -2.18 18.69
C ALA A 26 3.04 -3.03 17.45
N ILE A 27 3.67 -2.42 16.44
CA ILE A 27 4.19 -3.12 15.26
C ILE A 27 5.25 -4.14 15.64
N THR A 28 6.20 -3.77 16.51
CA THR A 28 7.22 -4.69 17.02
C THR A 28 6.56 -5.88 17.71
N ARG A 29 5.53 -5.63 18.52
CA ARG A 29 4.85 -6.66 19.29
C ARG A 29 4.10 -7.65 18.39
N LEU A 30 3.40 -7.18 17.36
CA LEU A 30 2.73 -8.05 16.38
C LEU A 30 3.73 -8.79 15.48
N SER A 31 4.83 -8.13 15.10
CA SER A 31 5.85 -8.71 14.22
C SER A 31 6.66 -9.82 14.90
N SER A 32 6.49 -10.04 16.20
CA SER A 32 7.05 -11.21 16.88
C SER A 32 6.31 -12.52 16.55
N LEU A 33 5.11 -12.44 15.93
CA LEU A 33 4.37 -13.60 15.47
C LEU A 33 4.99 -14.15 14.18
N LYS A 34 4.99 -15.47 14.03
CA LYS A 34 5.55 -16.12 12.82
C LYS A 34 4.75 -15.69 11.60
N GLY A 35 5.45 -15.23 10.56
CA GLY A 35 4.83 -14.79 9.31
C GLY A 35 4.17 -13.41 9.37
N VAL A 36 4.28 -12.69 10.48
CA VAL A 36 3.77 -11.31 10.60
C VAL A 36 4.96 -10.36 10.51
N GLY A 37 5.07 -9.65 9.39
CA GLY A 37 6.01 -8.54 9.24
C GLY A 37 5.35 -7.18 9.52
N PRO A 38 6.09 -6.06 9.43
CA PRO A 38 5.56 -4.72 9.64
C PRO A 38 4.33 -4.39 8.78
N ALA A 39 4.31 -4.82 7.51
CA ALA A 39 3.16 -4.62 6.64
C ALA A 39 1.91 -5.36 7.17
N THR A 40 2.02 -6.66 7.46
CA THR A 40 0.90 -7.44 8.02
C THR A 40 0.46 -6.93 9.40
N ALA A 41 1.41 -6.56 10.25
CA ALA A 41 1.12 -5.95 11.55
C ALA A 41 0.33 -4.64 11.39
N SER A 42 0.72 -3.79 10.42
CA SER A 42 0.00 -2.54 10.14
C SER A 42 -1.43 -2.77 9.64
N ALA A 43 -1.69 -3.84 8.90
CA ALA A 43 -3.05 -4.22 8.49
C ALA A 43 -3.93 -4.54 9.70
N VAL A 44 -3.39 -5.33 10.65
CA VAL A 44 -4.09 -5.69 11.88
C VAL A 44 -4.38 -4.45 12.73
N LEU A 45 -3.40 -3.56 12.89
CA LEU A 45 -3.59 -2.32 13.65
C LEU A 45 -4.60 -1.40 12.97
N ALA A 46 -4.54 -1.21 11.65
CA ALA A 46 -5.46 -0.36 10.91
C ALA A 46 -6.92 -0.79 11.06
N ALA A 47 -7.18 -2.11 11.10
CA ALA A 47 -8.51 -2.65 11.33
C ALA A 47 -9.05 -2.38 12.75
N GLY A 48 -8.19 -2.33 13.77
CA GLY A 48 -8.62 -2.14 15.17
C GLY A 48 -8.42 -0.72 15.73
N ALA A 49 -7.61 0.10 15.07
CA ALA A 49 -7.28 1.48 15.45
C ALA A 49 -7.14 2.37 14.20
N PRO A 50 -8.23 2.53 13.43
CA PRO A 50 -8.21 3.22 12.14
C PRO A 50 -7.85 4.71 12.25
N ASP A 51 -8.11 5.33 13.41
CA ASP A 51 -7.79 6.73 13.70
C ASP A 51 -6.30 6.97 13.91
N LEU A 52 -5.56 5.94 14.31
CA LEU A 52 -4.14 6.03 14.69
C LEU A 52 -3.20 5.43 13.66
N THR A 53 -3.69 4.48 12.85
CA THR A 53 -2.83 3.64 12.00
C THR A 53 -3.40 3.49 10.61
N ALA A 54 -2.52 3.21 9.65
CA ALA A 54 -2.84 2.92 8.26
C ALA A 54 -2.15 1.61 7.85
N PHE A 55 -2.76 0.87 6.94
CA PHE A 55 -2.15 -0.33 6.37
C PHE A 55 -1.06 0.07 5.37
N MET A 56 0.13 -0.52 5.47
CA MET A 56 1.21 -0.33 4.52
C MET A 56 0.99 -1.16 3.24
N SER A 57 -0.06 -0.86 2.47
CA SER A 57 -0.28 -1.44 1.15
C SER A 57 0.71 -0.86 0.13
N ASP A 58 1.20 -1.69 -0.80
CA ASP A 58 2.16 -1.25 -1.82
C ASP A 58 1.57 -0.09 -2.62
N GLU A 59 0.31 -0.22 -3.00
CA GLU A 59 -0.44 0.81 -3.73
C GLU A 59 -0.46 2.17 -3.00
N ALA A 60 -0.71 2.19 -1.69
CA ALA A 60 -0.73 3.44 -0.93
C ALA A 60 0.68 4.01 -0.73
N VAL A 61 1.69 3.16 -0.52
CA VAL A 61 3.08 3.58 -0.34
C VAL A 61 3.64 4.17 -1.63
N GLU A 62 3.32 3.59 -2.79
CA GLU A 62 3.86 3.99 -4.09
C GLU A 62 3.46 5.41 -4.52
N ILE A 63 2.31 5.90 -4.06
CA ILE A 63 1.82 7.24 -4.36
C ILE A 63 2.60 8.29 -3.55
N LEU A 64 3.16 7.92 -2.40
CA LEU A 64 3.80 8.87 -1.50
C LEU A 64 5.24 9.20 -1.95
N PRO A 65 5.57 10.49 -2.11
CA PRO A 65 6.90 10.88 -2.55
C PRO A 65 7.96 10.55 -1.48
N GLY A 66 9.08 10.00 -1.93
CA GLY A 66 10.23 9.67 -1.09
C GLY A 66 10.16 8.31 -0.37
N LEU A 67 9.19 7.45 -0.72
CA LEU A 67 9.07 6.08 -0.18
C LEU A 67 9.42 4.99 -1.19
N LYS A 68 10.04 5.34 -2.32
CA LYS A 68 10.57 4.36 -3.28
C LYS A 68 12.08 4.16 -3.07
N PRO A 69 12.60 2.92 -3.10
CA PRO A 69 11.86 1.65 -3.19
C PRO A 69 11.11 1.32 -1.89
N ILE A 70 10.00 0.58 -2.00
CA ILE A 70 9.23 0.11 -0.85
C ILE A 70 10.11 -0.84 -0.02
N GLN A 71 10.15 -0.63 1.29
CA GLN A 71 10.88 -1.50 2.21
C GLN A 71 9.96 -1.95 3.33
N TYR A 72 9.77 -3.26 3.50
CA TYR A 72 8.89 -3.83 4.54
C TYR A 72 9.53 -3.85 5.93
N THR A 73 10.02 -2.69 6.38
CA THR A 73 10.70 -2.53 7.67
C THR A 73 9.89 -1.60 8.58
N ALA A 74 10.03 -1.74 9.90
CA ALA A 74 9.36 -0.87 10.86
C ALA A 74 9.73 0.61 10.68
N LYS A 75 10.98 0.90 10.30
CA LYS A 75 11.45 2.27 10.02
C LYS A 75 10.74 2.88 8.82
N HIS A 76 10.58 2.11 7.73
CA HIS A 76 9.88 2.58 6.56
C HIS A 76 8.38 2.76 6.85
N TYR A 77 7.80 1.87 7.64
CA TYR A 77 6.41 2.02 8.09
C TYR A 77 6.20 3.30 8.91
N ALA A 78 7.11 3.66 9.82
CA ALA A 78 7.01 4.90 10.58
C ALA A 78 6.99 6.13 9.66
N LEU A 79 7.91 6.19 8.67
CA LEU A 79 7.93 7.27 7.67
C LEU A 79 6.66 7.33 6.82
N TYR A 80 6.10 6.16 6.50
CA TYR A 80 4.82 6.05 5.80
C TYR A 80 3.68 6.62 6.65
N LEU A 81 3.54 6.15 7.90
CA LEU A 81 2.45 6.57 8.78
C LEU A 81 2.50 8.08 9.09
N ASP A 82 3.69 8.64 9.30
CA ASP A 82 3.86 10.09 9.50
C ASP A 82 3.28 10.90 8.33
N LYS A 83 3.54 10.45 7.09
CA LYS A 83 2.97 11.09 5.89
C LYS A 83 1.46 10.94 5.84
N MET A 84 0.92 9.77 6.18
CA MET A 84 -0.52 9.51 6.18
C MET A 84 -1.24 10.39 7.20
N VAL A 85 -0.73 10.47 8.44
CA VAL A 85 -1.27 11.34 9.49
C VAL A 85 -1.24 12.81 9.06
N ALA A 86 -0.12 13.27 8.50
CA ALA A 86 0.01 14.65 8.04
C ALA A 86 -0.95 14.98 6.89
N LEU A 87 -1.16 14.04 5.95
CA LEU A 87 -2.09 14.21 4.84
C LEU A 87 -3.55 14.19 5.31
N ALA A 88 -3.93 13.24 6.18
CA ALA A 88 -5.26 13.19 6.76
C ALA A 88 -5.59 14.49 7.52
N ALA A 89 -4.64 15.01 8.30
CA ALA A 89 -4.78 16.29 8.98
C ALA A 89 -4.93 17.47 8.01
N LYS A 90 -4.28 17.45 6.84
CA LYS A 90 -4.47 18.47 5.79
C LYS A 90 -5.85 18.38 5.17
N LEU A 91 -6.33 17.17 4.85
CA LEU A 91 -7.66 16.94 4.29
C LEU A 91 -8.75 17.41 5.26
N ASN A 92 -8.61 17.12 6.55
CA ASN A 92 -9.54 17.58 7.59
C ASN A 92 -9.59 19.11 7.77
N LYS A 93 -8.68 19.88 7.17
CA LYS A 93 -8.78 21.35 7.16
C LYS A 93 -9.69 21.87 6.05
N VAL A 94 -9.85 21.12 4.97
CA VAL A 94 -10.56 21.54 3.75
C VAL A 94 -11.87 20.79 3.54
N ASP A 95 -11.98 19.56 4.03
CA ASP A 95 -13.19 18.76 3.99
C ASP A 95 -14.12 19.14 5.16
N PRO A 96 -15.37 19.57 4.90
CA PRO A 96 -16.35 19.85 5.94
C PRO A 96 -16.65 18.67 6.88
N GLN A 97 -16.55 17.43 6.41
CA GLN A 97 -16.84 16.23 7.23
C GLN A 97 -15.76 15.96 8.27
N ARG A 98 -14.50 16.32 7.98
CA ARG A 98 -13.34 16.20 8.88
C ARG A 98 -13.13 14.81 9.48
N ASP A 99 -13.50 13.77 8.73
CA ASP A 99 -13.46 12.37 9.15
C ASP A 99 -12.36 11.57 8.44
N TRP A 100 -11.33 12.26 7.91
CA TRP A 100 -10.15 11.62 7.36
C TRP A 100 -9.28 11.07 8.48
N THR A 101 -9.23 9.74 8.53
CA THR A 101 -8.29 8.98 9.36
C THR A 101 -7.12 8.50 8.49
N PRO A 102 -5.97 8.12 9.10
CA PRO A 102 -4.89 7.48 8.34
C PRO A 102 -5.38 6.26 7.55
N HIS A 103 -6.23 5.42 8.15
CA HIS A 103 -6.77 4.25 7.45
C HIS A 103 -7.74 4.60 6.31
N ARG A 104 -8.63 5.59 6.49
CA ARG A 104 -9.54 6.00 5.41
C ARG A 104 -8.78 6.58 4.22
N LEU A 105 -7.74 7.38 4.50
CA LEU A 105 -6.86 7.90 3.47
C LEU A 105 -6.17 6.76 2.72
N GLU A 106 -5.66 5.76 3.44
CA GLU A 106 -5.04 4.56 2.84
C GLU A 106 -5.98 3.82 1.89
N LEU A 107 -7.19 3.50 2.34
CA LEU A 107 -8.19 2.83 1.52
C LEU A 107 -8.56 3.65 0.27
N CYS A 108 -8.62 4.98 0.39
CA CYS A 108 -8.87 5.87 -0.74
C CYS A 108 -7.74 5.78 -1.78
N LEU A 109 -6.48 5.85 -1.34
CA LEU A 109 -5.31 5.73 -2.21
C LEU A 109 -5.24 4.35 -2.89
N TRP A 110 -5.52 3.28 -2.15
CA TRP A 110 -5.61 1.92 -2.69
C TRP A 110 -6.75 1.77 -3.71
N ALA A 111 -7.93 2.34 -3.43
CA ALA A 111 -9.07 2.27 -4.33
C ALA A 111 -8.78 3.02 -5.64
N MET A 112 -8.18 4.21 -5.55
CA MET A 112 -7.82 5.02 -6.71
C MET A 112 -6.79 4.33 -7.61
N THR A 113 -5.74 3.76 -7.02
CA THR A 113 -4.71 3.00 -7.77
C THR A 113 -5.28 1.74 -8.39
N THR A 114 -6.11 0.98 -7.67
CA THR A 114 -6.76 -0.21 -8.20
C THR A 114 -7.71 0.15 -9.34
N ALA A 115 -8.52 1.19 -9.19
CA ALA A 115 -9.40 1.68 -10.25
C ALA A 115 -8.63 2.13 -11.50
N ALA A 116 -7.48 2.79 -11.33
CA ALA A 116 -6.62 3.19 -12.44
C ALA A 116 -6.01 1.97 -13.15
N ARG A 117 -5.52 0.99 -12.40
CA ARG A 117 -4.98 -0.27 -12.94
C ARG A 117 -6.02 -1.08 -13.71
N LEU A 118 -7.27 -1.04 -13.25
CA LEU A 118 -8.40 -1.70 -13.91
C LEU A 118 -9.07 -0.85 -15.01
N GLN A 119 -8.57 0.37 -15.26
CA GLN A 119 -9.10 1.31 -16.26
C GLN A 119 -10.61 1.57 -16.10
N LEU A 120 -11.07 1.70 -14.84
CA LEU A 120 -12.48 1.97 -14.58
C LEU A 120 -12.85 3.37 -15.08
N GLN A 121 -13.99 3.48 -15.78
CA GLN A 121 -14.50 4.74 -16.34
C GLN A 121 -14.87 5.79 -15.27
N LEU A 122 -14.77 5.44 -13.98
CA LEU A 122 -14.96 6.38 -12.88
C LEU A 122 -13.86 7.47 -12.83
N LEU A 123 -12.72 7.24 -13.50
CA LEU A 123 -11.54 8.10 -13.42
C LEU A 123 -11.34 9.04 -14.63
N THR A 124 -12.24 9.06 -15.61
CA THR A 124 -12.06 9.88 -16.84
C THR A 124 -11.91 11.38 -16.56
N ASP A 125 -12.41 11.88 -15.43
CA ASP A 125 -12.35 13.29 -15.06
C ASP A 125 -11.22 13.61 -14.05
N VAL A 126 -10.48 12.61 -13.57
CA VAL A 126 -9.39 12.79 -12.60
C VAL A 126 -8.06 12.56 -13.29
N ASP A 127 -7.41 13.64 -13.76
CA ASP A 127 -6.05 13.60 -14.33
C ASP A 127 -5.03 13.30 -13.22
N VAL A 128 -4.91 12.03 -12.82
CA VAL A 128 -3.87 11.57 -11.89
C VAL A 128 -2.54 11.52 -12.63
N LYS A 129 -1.89 12.68 -12.79
CA LYS A 129 -0.49 12.74 -13.23
C LYS A 129 0.43 12.23 -12.12
N GLY A 130 0.55 10.90 -12.03
CA GLY A 130 1.47 10.17 -11.17
C GLY A 130 2.29 9.18 -11.99
N SER A 131 3.50 9.60 -12.36
CA SER A 131 4.52 8.91 -13.15
C SER A 131 4.78 7.44 -12.75
N GLY A 132 4.79 6.53 -13.74
CA GLY A 132 5.41 5.22 -13.53
C GLY A 132 5.20 4.08 -14.53
N THR A 133 4.74 4.29 -15.77
CA THR A 133 4.85 3.24 -16.79
C THR A 133 5.26 3.87 -18.11
N GLN A 134 6.54 3.76 -18.47
CA GLN A 134 6.96 3.92 -19.86
C GLN A 134 6.35 2.77 -20.65
N GLU A 135 5.18 2.98 -21.22
CA GLU A 135 4.76 2.21 -22.39
C GLU A 135 5.76 2.49 -23.51
N LYS A 136 6.50 1.45 -23.90
CA LYS A 136 7.27 1.48 -25.14
C LYS A 136 6.27 1.56 -26.28
N THR A 137 6.28 2.68 -27.00
CA THR A 137 5.66 2.83 -28.32
C THR A 137 6.15 1.71 -29.25
N PRO A 138 5.27 1.05 -30.03
CA PRO A 138 5.71 0.15 -31.09
C PRO A 138 6.21 1.00 -32.27
N ASP A 139 7.45 0.73 -32.67
CA ASP A 139 8.13 1.35 -33.81
C ASP A 139 7.51 0.84 -35.13
N PRO A 140 6.96 1.69 -36.01
CA PRO A 140 6.30 1.27 -37.23
C PRO A 140 7.30 1.28 -38.40
N ASP A 141 8.37 0.49 -38.33
CA ASP A 141 9.17 0.20 -39.52
C ASP A 141 9.97 -1.10 -39.40
N ARG A 142 9.32 -2.23 -39.67
CA ARG A 142 10.01 -3.47 -40.08
C ARG A 142 9.17 -4.19 -41.11
N ASP A 143 9.20 -3.67 -42.32
CA ASP A 143 8.80 -4.44 -43.48
C ASP A 143 10.01 -5.10 -44.15
N GLN A 144 9.76 -6.31 -44.67
CA GLN A 144 10.55 -7.05 -45.66
C GLN A 144 11.79 -7.85 -45.19
N ARG A 145 11.56 -9.16 -44.98
CA ARG A 145 12.56 -10.18 -45.37
C ARG A 145 11.84 -11.44 -45.91
N PRO A 146 12.15 -11.90 -47.14
CA PRO A 146 11.33 -12.88 -47.85
C PRO A 146 11.50 -14.33 -47.33
N ALA A 147 10.39 -15.06 -47.30
CA ALA A 147 10.31 -16.48 -46.96
C ALA A 147 11.09 -17.36 -47.95
N LYS A 148 12.03 -18.16 -47.45
CA LYS A 148 12.70 -19.22 -48.22
C LYS A 148 11.90 -20.52 -48.11
N LYS A 149 11.64 -21.10 -49.28
CA LYS A 149 10.87 -22.33 -49.53
C LYS A 149 11.45 -23.54 -48.78
N LEU A 150 10.57 -24.30 -48.15
CA LEU A 150 10.82 -25.66 -47.65
C LEU A 150 11.12 -26.59 -48.84
N LYS A 151 12.22 -27.35 -48.78
CA LYS A 151 12.46 -28.52 -49.65
C LYS A 151 12.18 -29.79 -48.86
N ILE A 152 11.43 -30.67 -49.51
CA ILE A 152 11.01 -32.01 -49.12
C ILE A 152 12.22 -32.95 -49.05
N LEU A 153 12.23 -33.82 -48.03
CA LEU A 153 12.55 -35.25 -48.10
C LEU A 153 11.77 -35.95 -46.98
#